data_AF-A0A523ITW4-F1
#
_entry.id   AF-A0A523ITW4-F1
#
_cell.length_a   1.000
_cell.length_b   1.000
_cell.length_c   1.000
_cell.angle_alpha   90.00
_cell.angle_beta   90.00
_cell.angle_gamma   90.00
#
_symmetry.space_group_name_H-M   'P 1'
#
loop_
_entity.id
_entity.type
_entity.pdbx_description
1 polymer ?
#
loop_
_entity_poly.entity_id
_entity_poly.type
_entity_poly.pdbx_seq_one_letter_code
_entity_poly.pdbx_strand_id
1 'polypeptide(L)'
;MVRLPDADPLLMLAVILVAGMGLGRLAGLLRLPAVTGQILAGVLIGHAGLALFDTRGIQGLQPLTHFALALVGVTVGSHLNLRRLRNAGKRLVLLLLAEATLTPLAVGVGLILLTDMGLSLAALLATLAISTAPATIVALVRETHSRGVFVKTLLAAVAINNMTCIVLFELVRSSARMGIIPGLPHSGGMQGQLVQTFIGSASQLVLAVMVGAAAAALTHLFTLRTLRPARLATISMISILLTFGLASYTELSPLLACLSLGIVLTNLNPARDRMVDAAFSNFEPAIMCVFFTVAGIHLSFEHVAEAGLLAFLFVGLRIGGKLVSSEAAMRLAGATERMRRSLGMALIPQAGVAIGLVLLIQDDPAFASIHDLFVAIVLTAVTVNEIIGPIATRLALTRAGEVGHDRPRLIDFLQEENIVTDLRADTMEEAIEQLTNLLISSHHLDHVDRQELLESVLERERQVSTCLEGGLAVPHGELPEGSPMVGVMGVSARGLHVDTPDGRPLHCVVLLATPRGERERHLAVLAALARTVGANPVIQQQLYNAKTPAHVYEILHVEETEEDFNYFLDDEDS
;
A
#
# COMPACT_ATOMS: atom_id res chain seq x y z
N MET A 1 25.98 25.66 11.91
CA MET A 1 24.98 24.76 11.30
C MET A 1 25.08 24.91 9.80
N VAL A 2 25.33 23.82 9.07
CA VAL A 2 25.35 23.84 7.59
C VAL A 2 23.90 23.93 7.13
N ARG A 3 23.43 25.14 6.81
CA ARG A 3 22.19 25.32 6.06
C ARG A 3 22.52 25.16 4.58
N LEU A 4 21.62 24.55 3.81
CA LEU A 4 21.72 24.47 2.36
C LEU A 4 20.64 25.38 1.73
N PRO A 5 20.74 26.71 1.91
CA PRO A 5 19.81 27.62 1.24
C PRO A 5 20.02 27.52 -0.28
N ASP A 6 18.93 27.50 -1.04
CA ASP A 6 18.93 27.34 -2.51
C ASP A 6 19.58 26.03 -3.01
N ALA A 7 19.51 24.97 -2.20
CA ALA A 7 19.95 23.64 -2.63
C ALA A 7 19.24 23.20 -3.90
N ASP A 8 20.00 22.63 -4.84
CA ASP A 8 19.43 22.00 -6.02
C ASP A 8 18.40 20.92 -5.61
N PRO A 9 17.22 20.84 -6.25
CA PRO A 9 16.18 19.87 -5.90
C PRO A 9 16.66 18.42 -5.89
N LEU A 10 17.64 18.04 -6.71
CA LEU A 10 18.20 16.69 -6.72
C LEU A 10 19.07 16.44 -5.49
N LEU A 11 19.84 17.44 -5.05
CA LEU A 11 20.61 17.35 -3.81
C LEU A 11 19.67 17.25 -2.60
N MET A 12 18.60 18.05 -2.57
CA MET A 12 17.57 17.95 -1.53
C MET A 12 16.95 16.56 -1.49
N LEU A 13 16.57 16.02 -2.66
CA LEU A 13 15.99 14.70 -2.78
C LEU A 13 16.95 13.61 -2.28
N ALA A 14 18.24 13.69 -2.62
CA ALA A 14 19.26 12.76 -2.14
C ALA A 14 19.40 12.80 -0.62
N VAL A 15 19.45 14.00 -0.02
CA VAL A 15 19.52 14.16 1.45
C VAL A 15 18.28 13.60 2.12
N ILE A 16 17.09 13.87 1.58
CA ILE A 16 15.81 13.37 2.07
C ILE A 16 15.78 11.83 2.03
N LEU A 17 16.19 11.23 0.91
CA LEU A 17 16.25 9.78 0.75
C LEU A 17 17.24 9.14 1.73
N VAL A 18 18.46 9.70 1.84
CA VAL A 18 19.49 9.15 2.75
C VAL A 18 19.03 9.24 4.21
N ALA A 19 18.50 10.39 4.63
CA ALA A 19 17.99 10.58 5.98
C ALA A 19 16.81 9.65 6.27
N GLY A 20 15.82 9.60 5.36
CA GLY A 20 14.63 8.77 5.48
C GLY A 20 14.94 7.28 5.52
N MET A 21 15.78 6.77 4.61
CA MET A 21 16.20 5.38 4.60
C MET A 21 17.03 5.02 5.83
N GLY A 22 17.95 5.90 6.25
CA GLY A 22 18.79 5.67 7.42
C GLY A 22 17.99 5.56 8.70
N LEU A 23 17.13 6.53 8.99
CA LEU A 23 16.28 6.51 10.19
C LEU A 23 15.13 5.51 10.08
N GLY A 24 14.61 5.23 8.88
CA GLY A 24 13.67 4.13 8.64
C GLY A 24 14.27 2.77 9.00
N ARG A 25 15.52 2.50 8.58
CA ARG A 25 16.24 1.28 8.95
C ARG A 25 16.53 1.22 10.46
N LEU A 26 16.90 2.35 11.07
CA LEU A 26 17.10 2.43 12.52
C LEU A 26 15.81 2.14 13.29
N ALA A 27 14.66 2.66 12.84
CA ALA A 27 13.36 2.36 13.43
C ALA A 27 13.06 0.85 13.39
N GLY A 28 13.37 0.19 12.26
CA GLY A 28 13.27 -1.27 12.13
C GLY A 28 14.10 -2.03 13.16
N LEU A 29 15.33 -1.59 13.45
CA LEU A 29 16.18 -2.17 14.51
C LEU A 29 15.56 -2.03 15.91
N LEU A 30 14.78 -0.97 16.13
CA LEU A 30 14.02 -0.73 17.37
C LEU A 30 12.63 -1.39 17.37
N ARG A 31 12.31 -2.24 16.37
CA ARG A 31 11.00 -2.88 16.17
C ARG A 31 9.84 -1.90 15.95
N LEU A 32 10.13 -0.67 15.51
CA LEU A 32 9.16 0.32 15.06
C LEU A 32 8.97 0.26 13.54
N PRO A 33 7.84 0.75 13.01
CA PRO A 33 7.65 0.88 11.56
C PRO A 33 8.74 1.74 10.90
N ALA A 34 9.21 1.35 9.72
CA ALA A 34 10.15 2.14 8.93
C ALA A 34 9.55 3.51 8.57
N VAL A 35 8.25 3.57 8.31
CA VAL A 35 7.50 4.82 8.06
C VAL A 35 7.64 5.80 9.23
N THR A 36 7.60 5.34 10.47
CA THR A 36 7.81 6.19 11.66
C THR A 36 9.22 6.79 11.66
N GLY A 37 10.23 6.00 11.31
CA GLY A 37 11.61 6.48 11.19
C GLY A 37 11.78 7.52 10.07
N GLN A 38 11.11 7.33 8.93
CA GLN A 38 11.13 8.29 7.81
C GLN A 38 10.48 9.63 8.19
N ILE A 39 9.34 9.59 8.89
CA ILE A 39 8.68 10.81 9.39
C ILE A 39 9.60 11.55 10.38
N LEU A 40 10.21 10.83 11.33
CA LEU A 40 11.16 11.41 12.28
C LEU A 40 12.40 11.98 11.60
N ALA A 41 12.85 11.38 10.48
CA ALA A 41 13.91 11.94 9.66
C ALA A 41 13.52 13.31 9.11
N GLY A 42 12.29 13.43 8.61
CA GLY A 42 11.73 14.69 8.15
C GLY A 42 11.70 15.76 9.23
N VAL A 43 11.23 15.40 10.44
CA VAL A 43 11.21 16.29 11.61
C VAL A 43 12.63 16.77 11.95
N LEU A 44 13.60 15.85 11.92
CA LEU A 44 15.00 16.16 12.25
C LEU A 44 15.64 17.11 11.23
N ILE A 45 15.42 16.91 9.94
CA ILE A 45 16.03 17.74 8.89
C ILE A 45 15.23 19.01 8.57
N GLY A 46 13.95 19.02 8.90
CA GLY A 46 13.01 20.12 8.69
C GLY A 46 13.11 21.23 9.75
N HIS A 47 12.13 22.14 9.72
CA HIS A 47 12.14 23.36 10.53
C HIS A 47 12.16 23.10 12.05
N ALA A 48 11.53 22.02 12.50
CA ALA A 48 11.49 21.64 13.91
C ALA A 48 12.85 21.17 14.46
N GLY A 49 13.78 20.75 13.59
CA GLY A 49 15.09 20.23 13.96
C GLY A 49 16.23 21.11 13.44
N LEU A 50 16.95 20.62 12.44
CA LEU A 50 18.16 21.22 11.90
C LEU A 50 17.88 22.39 10.94
N ALA A 51 16.65 22.51 10.42
CA ALA A 51 16.25 23.48 9.40
C ALA A 51 17.25 23.53 8.23
N LEU A 52 17.53 22.36 7.64
CA LEU A 52 18.51 22.21 6.56
C LEU A 52 18.08 22.90 5.27
N PHE A 53 16.77 22.91 5.01
CA PHE A 53 16.15 23.47 3.80
C PHE A 53 15.30 24.69 4.14
N ASP A 54 15.19 25.61 3.17
CA ASP A 54 14.27 26.74 3.25
C ASP A 54 12.90 26.41 2.65
N THR A 55 11.93 27.30 2.85
CA THR A 55 10.55 27.11 2.36
C THR A 55 10.50 26.97 0.83
N ARG A 56 11.36 27.68 0.09
CA ARG A 56 11.39 27.62 -1.38
C ARG A 56 11.91 26.29 -1.88
N GLY A 57 12.98 25.76 -1.29
CA GLY A 57 13.49 24.44 -1.61
C GLY A 57 12.44 23.35 -1.40
N ILE A 58 11.71 23.41 -0.28
CA ILE A 58 10.62 22.46 0.02
C ILE A 58 9.49 22.57 -1.01
N GLN A 59 9.10 23.79 -1.40
CA GLN A 59 8.11 24.00 -2.46
C GLN A 59 8.57 23.43 -3.81
N GLY A 60 9.87 23.44 -4.10
CA GLY A 60 10.44 22.81 -5.30
C GLY A 60 10.18 21.29 -5.38
N LEU A 61 9.91 20.63 -4.26
CA LEU A 61 9.58 19.19 -4.21
C LEU A 61 8.10 18.88 -4.41
N GLN A 62 7.24 19.90 -4.53
CA GLN A 62 5.79 19.74 -4.64
C GLN A 62 5.36 18.77 -5.77
N PRO A 63 5.92 18.80 -7.00
CA PRO A 63 5.53 17.86 -8.04
C PRO A 63 5.71 16.39 -7.65
N LEU A 64 6.76 16.08 -6.87
CA LEU A 64 7.03 14.73 -6.41
C LEU A 64 6.05 14.29 -5.32
N THR A 65 5.70 15.18 -4.39
CA THR A 65 4.66 14.90 -3.38
C THR A 65 3.28 14.69 -4.03
N HIS A 66 2.93 15.50 -5.03
CA HIS A 66 1.71 15.33 -5.82
C HIS A 66 1.68 13.97 -6.52
N PHE A 67 2.81 13.56 -7.13
CA PHE A 67 2.92 12.25 -7.76
C PHE A 67 2.78 11.10 -6.75
N ALA A 68 3.41 11.21 -5.58
CA ALA A 68 3.27 10.21 -4.51
C ALA A 68 1.81 10.09 -4.02
N LEU A 69 1.11 11.21 -3.83
CA LEU A 69 -0.31 11.23 -3.47
C LEU A 69 -1.19 10.61 -4.57
N ALA A 70 -0.88 10.88 -5.83
CA ALA A 70 -1.59 10.30 -6.96
C ALA A 70 -1.41 8.78 -7.00
N LEU A 71 -0.18 8.28 -6.82
CA LEU A 71 0.14 6.87 -6.75
C LEU A 71 -0.61 6.19 -5.58
N VAL A 72 -0.56 6.75 -4.38
CA VAL A 72 -1.32 6.28 -3.21
C VAL A 72 -2.82 6.22 -3.51
N GLY A 73 -3.38 7.28 -4.12
CA GLY A 73 -4.80 7.35 -4.47
C GLY A 73 -5.21 6.24 -5.42
N VAL A 74 -4.44 6.03 -6.49
CA VAL A 74 -4.71 4.94 -7.45
C VAL A 74 -4.54 3.57 -6.80
N THR A 75 -3.48 3.35 -6.02
CA THR A 75 -3.23 2.08 -5.32
C THR A 75 -4.36 1.77 -4.35
N VAL A 76 -4.83 2.73 -3.55
CA VAL A 76 -5.97 2.49 -2.66
C VAL A 76 -7.26 2.27 -3.45
N GLY A 77 -7.42 2.95 -4.58
CA GLY A 77 -8.55 2.74 -5.48
C GLY A 77 -8.58 1.35 -6.11
N SER A 78 -7.44 0.81 -6.53
CA SER A 78 -7.36 -0.53 -7.14
C SER A 78 -7.72 -1.65 -6.16
N HIS A 79 -7.56 -1.42 -4.86
CA HIS A 79 -7.99 -2.38 -3.84
C HIS A 79 -9.52 -2.45 -3.67
N LEU A 80 -10.29 -1.50 -4.23
CA LEU A 80 -11.76 -1.53 -4.26
C LEU A 80 -12.32 -2.35 -5.43
N ASN A 81 -11.93 -3.62 -5.51
CA ASN A 81 -12.49 -4.56 -6.46
C ASN A 81 -13.86 -5.07 -5.99
N LEU A 82 -14.94 -4.64 -6.66
CA LEU A 82 -16.32 -4.91 -6.23
C LEU A 82 -16.67 -6.40 -6.23
N ARG A 83 -16.08 -7.18 -7.14
CA ARG A 83 -16.29 -8.63 -7.22
C ARG A 83 -15.65 -9.34 -6.02
N ARG A 84 -14.41 -8.97 -5.69
CA ARG A 84 -13.65 -9.54 -4.56
C ARG A 84 -14.22 -9.11 -3.21
N LEU A 85 -14.84 -7.94 -3.14
CA LEU A 85 -15.44 -7.40 -1.91
C LEU A 85 -16.89 -7.85 -1.66
N ARG A 86 -17.50 -8.66 -2.53
CA ARG A 86 -18.89 -9.14 -2.35
C ARG A 86 -19.10 -9.79 -0.99
N ASN A 87 -18.13 -10.56 -0.50
CA ASN A 87 -18.18 -11.24 0.80
C ASN A 87 -17.80 -10.33 1.99
N ALA A 88 -17.38 -9.09 1.72
CA ALA A 88 -17.11 -8.06 2.71
C ALA A 88 -18.20 -6.98 2.78
N GLY A 89 -19.18 -7.00 1.87
CA GLY A 89 -20.18 -5.93 1.72
C GLY A 89 -20.88 -5.55 3.02
N LYS A 90 -21.39 -6.55 3.78
CA LYS A 90 -22.05 -6.28 5.07
C LYS A 90 -21.10 -5.60 6.07
N ARG A 91 -19.85 -6.07 6.17
CA ARG A 91 -18.82 -5.48 7.06
C ARG A 91 -18.55 -4.02 6.65
N LEU A 92 -18.33 -3.78 5.36
CA LEU A 92 -17.99 -2.46 4.84
C LEU A 92 -19.14 -1.46 4.97
N VAL A 93 -20.38 -1.86 4.67
CA VAL A 93 -21.55 -0.97 4.82
C VAL A 93 -21.79 -0.61 6.28
N LEU A 94 -21.75 -1.58 7.20
CA LEU A 94 -21.94 -1.30 8.62
C LEU A 94 -20.80 -0.43 9.17
N LEU A 95 -19.56 -0.68 8.75
CA LEU A 95 -18.42 0.13 9.13
C LEU A 95 -18.56 1.57 8.63
N LEU A 96 -18.94 1.73 7.37
CA LEU A 96 -19.18 3.03 6.77
C LEU A 96 -20.24 3.82 7.55
N LEU A 97 -21.39 3.19 7.84
CA LEU A 97 -22.46 3.83 8.60
C LEU A 97 -22.00 4.20 10.01
N ALA A 98 -21.27 3.32 10.69
CA ALA A 98 -20.77 3.58 12.02
C ALA A 98 -19.69 4.68 12.05
N GLU A 99 -18.71 4.65 11.14
CA GLU A 99 -17.68 5.69 11.02
C GLU A 99 -18.29 7.03 10.59
N ALA A 100 -19.30 7.05 9.73
CA ALA A 100 -19.98 8.27 9.30
C ALA A 100 -20.91 8.88 10.35
N THR A 101 -21.21 8.16 11.44
CA THR A 101 -22.16 8.60 12.47
C THR A 101 -21.52 8.64 13.85
N LEU A 102 -21.11 7.49 14.39
CA LEU A 102 -20.62 7.36 15.76
C LEU A 102 -19.32 8.14 15.99
N THR A 103 -18.39 8.13 15.03
CA THR A 103 -17.13 8.89 15.15
C THR A 103 -17.38 10.40 15.14
N PRO A 104 -18.10 11.00 14.15
CA PRO A 104 -18.50 12.40 14.19
C PRO A 104 -19.32 12.78 15.41
N LEU A 105 -20.25 11.93 15.86
CA LEU A 105 -21.04 12.20 17.06
C LEU A 105 -20.15 12.28 18.31
N ALA A 106 -19.24 11.32 18.49
CA ALA A 106 -18.31 11.32 19.62
C ALA A 106 -17.45 12.59 19.64
N VAL A 107 -16.94 13.02 18.48
CA VAL A 107 -16.10 14.22 18.36
C VAL A 107 -16.93 15.50 18.51
N GLY A 108 -18.01 15.65 17.75
CA GLY A 108 -18.84 16.87 17.75
C GLY A 108 -19.50 17.11 19.10
N VAL A 109 -20.17 16.10 19.66
CA VAL A 109 -20.78 16.21 21.00
C VAL A 109 -19.72 16.37 22.06
N GLY A 110 -18.61 15.61 21.99
CA GLY A 110 -17.51 15.72 22.95
C GLY A 110 -16.90 17.12 22.98
N LEU A 111 -16.65 17.73 21.82
CA LEU A 111 -16.11 19.10 21.74
C LEU A 111 -17.12 20.13 22.28
N ILE A 112 -18.40 20.04 21.93
CA ILE A 112 -19.42 20.99 22.41
C ILE A 112 -19.65 20.88 23.92
N LEU A 113 -19.62 19.68 24.48
CA LEU A 113 -19.87 19.49 25.92
C LEU A 113 -18.67 19.81 26.79
N LEU A 114 -17.45 19.63 26.28
CA LEU A 114 -16.21 19.78 27.05
C LEU A 114 -15.52 21.12 26.80
N THR A 115 -15.99 21.93 25.85
CA THR A 115 -15.36 23.19 25.42
C THR A 115 -16.41 24.20 24.99
N ASP A 116 -16.08 25.48 24.97
CA ASP A 116 -16.95 26.56 24.48
C ASP A 116 -16.93 26.73 22.95
N MET A 117 -16.65 25.64 22.22
CA MET A 117 -16.47 25.66 20.77
C MET A 117 -17.79 25.88 20.04
N GLY A 118 -17.79 26.79 19.05
CA GLY A 118 -18.93 27.04 18.18
C GLY A 118 -19.31 25.82 17.34
N LEU A 119 -20.62 25.66 17.08
CA LEU A 119 -21.17 24.48 16.41
C LEU A 119 -20.61 24.26 15.00
N SER A 120 -20.36 25.33 14.22
CA SER A 120 -19.74 25.23 12.89
C SER A 120 -18.35 24.59 12.95
N LEU A 121 -17.48 25.04 13.85
CA LEU A 121 -16.13 24.49 14.01
C LEU A 121 -16.17 23.04 14.53
N ALA A 122 -17.01 22.76 15.52
CA ALA A 122 -17.18 21.41 16.05
C ALA A 122 -17.70 20.42 14.99
N ALA A 123 -18.64 20.85 14.13
CA ALA A 123 -19.18 20.01 13.04
C ALA A 123 -18.14 19.74 11.94
N LEU A 124 -17.32 20.72 11.59
CA LEU A 124 -16.21 20.55 10.63
C LEU A 124 -15.16 19.57 11.18
N LEU A 125 -14.77 19.71 12.45
CA LEU A 125 -13.85 18.77 13.10
C LEU A 125 -14.47 17.36 13.21
N ALA A 126 -15.76 17.27 13.54
CA ALA A 126 -16.49 16.01 13.63
C ALA A 126 -16.48 15.22 12.31
N THR A 127 -16.71 15.88 11.17
CA THR A 127 -16.64 15.22 9.86
C THR A 127 -15.20 14.88 9.47
N LEU A 128 -14.24 15.76 9.77
CA LEU A 128 -12.82 15.51 9.54
C LEU A 128 -12.28 14.30 10.32
N ALA A 129 -12.86 14.00 11.49
CA ALA A 129 -12.47 12.86 12.31
C ALA A 129 -12.62 11.48 11.61
N ILE A 130 -13.46 11.39 10.58
CA ILE A 130 -13.65 10.19 9.76
C ILE A 130 -12.36 9.83 8.99
N SER A 131 -11.62 10.85 8.53
CA SER A 131 -10.44 10.69 7.67
C SER A 131 -9.41 9.72 8.24
N THR A 132 -8.75 8.97 7.35
CA THR A 132 -7.73 7.97 7.69
C THR A 132 -6.61 8.01 6.65
N ALA A 133 -5.33 7.90 7.03
CA ALA A 133 -4.21 8.02 6.07
C ALA A 133 -4.05 6.75 5.19
N PRO A 134 -4.36 6.82 3.88
CA PRO A 134 -4.21 5.67 2.98
C PRO A 134 -2.75 5.25 2.78
N ALA A 135 -1.85 6.22 2.58
CA ALA A 135 -0.43 5.98 2.32
C ALA A 135 0.19 5.14 3.44
N THR A 136 -0.03 5.55 4.69
CA THR A 136 0.53 4.91 5.88
C THR A 136 0.07 3.46 6.02
N ILE A 137 -1.22 3.19 5.76
CA ILE A 137 -1.78 1.85 5.86
C ILE A 137 -1.24 0.96 4.74
N VAL A 138 -1.22 1.43 3.50
CA VAL A 138 -0.66 0.67 2.36
C VAL A 138 0.82 0.36 2.59
N ALA A 139 1.59 1.37 3.00
CA ALA A 139 3.01 1.20 3.31
C ALA A 139 3.23 0.14 4.39
N LEU A 140 2.44 0.16 5.47
CA LEU A 140 2.54 -0.83 6.55
C LEU A 140 2.11 -2.24 6.15
N VAL A 141 1.03 -2.36 5.38
CA VAL A 141 0.59 -3.66 4.85
C VAL A 141 1.71 -4.29 4.03
N ARG A 142 2.38 -3.50 3.19
CA ARG A 142 3.52 -3.96 2.40
C ARG A 142 4.77 -4.24 3.24
N GLU A 143 5.15 -3.31 4.12
CA GLU A 143 6.32 -3.45 5.01
C GLU A 143 6.22 -4.71 5.89
N THR A 144 5.01 -5.04 6.33
CA THR A 144 4.76 -6.22 7.18
C THR A 144 4.38 -7.47 6.38
N HIS A 145 4.37 -7.40 5.05
CA HIS A 145 3.92 -8.48 4.17
C HIS A 145 2.58 -9.08 4.64
N SER A 146 1.63 -8.19 4.97
CA SER A 146 0.36 -8.60 5.55
C SER A 146 -0.68 -8.95 4.48
N ARG A 147 -1.38 -10.08 4.62
CA ARG A 147 -2.46 -10.48 3.70
C ARG A 147 -3.55 -11.27 4.39
N GLY A 148 -4.80 -11.01 4.01
CA GLY A 148 -5.95 -11.75 4.50
C GLY A 148 -7.25 -10.93 4.47
N VAL A 149 -8.26 -11.38 5.20
CA VAL A 149 -9.60 -10.78 5.22
C VAL A 149 -9.59 -9.44 5.96
N PHE A 150 -8.78 -9.31 7.01
CA PHE A 150 -8.56 -8.06 7.73
C PHE A 150 -7.93 -7.01 6.84
N VAL A 151 -6.82 -7.32 6.17
CA VAL A 151 -6.15 -6.40 5.23
C VAL A 151 -7.10 -5.98 4.10
N LYS A 152 -7.81 -6.93 3.48
CA LYS A 152 -8.79 -6.64 2.42
C LYS A 152 -9.92 -5.72 2.91
N THR A 153 -10.43 -5.97 4.12
CA THR A 153 -11.48 -5.12 4.73
C THR A 153 -10.93 -3.74 5.08
N LEU A 154 -9.71 -3.67 5.62
CA LEU A 154 -9.03 -2.42 6.01
C LEU A 154 -8.78 -1.52 4.80
N LEU A 155 -8.15 -2.01 3.73
CA LEU A 155 -7.85 -1.20 2.55
C LEU A 155 -9.11 -0.68 1.86
N ALA A 156 -10.15 -1.52 1.76
CA ALA A 156 -11.45 -1.10 1.25
C ALA A 156 -12.12 -0.06 2.16
N ALA A 157 -12.07 -0.25 3.48
CA ALA A 157 -12.62 0.70 4.44
C ALA A 157 -11.95 2.07 4.33
N VAL A 158 -10.62 2.12 4.19
CA VAL A 158 -9.86 3.36 4.07
C VAL A 158 -10.25 4.16 2.85
N ALA A 159 -10.42 3.50 1.70
CA ALA A 159 -10.85 4.13 0.47
C ALA A 159 -12.25 4.78 0.63
N ILE A 160 -13.20 4.01 1.17
CA ILE A 160 -14.58 4.46 1.37
C ILE A 160 -14.65 5.58 2.42
N ASN A 161 -13.98 5.42 3.58
CA ASN A 161 -13.99 6.40 4.67
C ASN A 161 -13.46 7.76 4.22
N ASN A 162 -12.41 7.80 3.40
CA ASN A 162 -11.87 9.05 2.89
C ASN A 162 -12.83 9.74 1.91
N MET A 163 -13.49 8.98 1.02
CA MET A 163 -14.52 9.54 0.15
C MET A 163 -15.69 10.11 0.97
N THR A 164 -16.17 9.36 1.97
CA THR A 164 -17.25 9.82 2.85
C THR A 164 -16.85 11.03 3.68
N CYS A 165 -15.62 11.08 4.18
CA CYS A 165 -15.10 12.24 4.89
C CYS A 165 -15.18 13.50 4.02
N ILE A 166 -14.70 13.44 2.77
CA ILE A 166 -14.72 14.58 1.85
C ILE A 166 -16.16 15.03 1.58
N VAL A 167 -17.06 14.08 1.27
CA VAL A 167 -18.47 14.38 0.98
C VAL A 167 -19.17 15.01 2.19
N LEU A 168 -19.05 14.42 3.39
CA LEU A 168 -19.71 14.93 4.59
C LEU A 168 -19.12 16.26 5.05
N PHE A 169 -17.81 16.43 4.95
CA PHE A 169 -17.16 17.70 5.26
C PHE A 169 -17.68 18.81 4.35
N GLU A 170 -17.80 18.55 3.04
CA GLU A 170 -18.33 19.52 2.10
C GLU A 170 -19.80 19.88 2.39
N LEU A 171 -20.62 18.89 2.76
CA LEU A 171 -22.00 19.13 3.19
C LEU A 171 -22.07 20.01 4.43
N VAL A 172 -21.22 19.77 5.43
CA VAL A 172 -21.15 20.59 6.65
C VAL A 172 -20.62 21.98 6.36
N ARG A 173 -19.55 22.12 5.56
CA ARG A 173 -18.99 23.40 5.14
C ARG A 173 -20.02 24.24 4.39
N SER A 174 -20.70 23.64 3.41
CA SER A 174 -21.78 24.29 2.67
C SER A 174 -22.92 24.72 3.60
N SER A 175 -23.34 23.86 4.54
CA SER A 175 -24.39 24.17 5.52
C SER A 175 -24.00 25.29 6.50
N ALA A 176 -22.73 25.36 6.89
CA ALA A 176 -22.19 26.43 7.72
C ALA A 176 -22.14 27.76 6.98
N ARG A 177 -21.71 27.79 5.69
CA ARG A 177 -21.78 28.98 4.84
C ARG A 177 -23.21 29.49 4.66
N MET A 178 -24.15 28.57 4.51
CA MET A 178 -25.58 28.87 4.38
C MET A 178 -26.22 29.34 5.69
N GLY A 179 -25.48 29.31 6.81
CA GLY A 179 -25.99 29.71 8.11
C GLY A 179 -27.01 28.74 8.72
N ILE A 180 -27.16 27.55 8.15
CA ILE A 180 -27.99 26.46 8.69
C ILE A 180 -27.37 25.96 9.99
N ILE A 181 -26.04 25.84 10.03
CA ILE A 181 -25.29 25.54 11.24
C ILE A 181 -24.86 26.88 11.86
N PRO A 182 -25.43 27.28 13.02
CA PRO A 182 -25.07 28.53 13.68
C PRO A 182 -23.59 28.56 14.09
N GLY A 183 -22.98 29.74 14.02
CA GLY A 183 -21.59 29.94 14.47
C GLY A 183 -20.72 30.84 13.58
N LEU A 184 -21.19 31.24 12.40
CA LEU A 184 -20.49 32.15 11.49
C LEU A 184 -21.35 33.38 11.14
N PRO A 185 -20.73 34.53 10.79
CA PRO A 185 -21.47 35.72 10.34
C PRO A 185 -22.16 35.46 8.99
N HIS A 186 -23.47 35.72 8.92
CA HIS A 186 -24.26 35.50 7.70
C HIS A 186 -24.13 36.66 6.72
N SER A 187 -23.57 36.42 5.53
CA SER A 187 -23.67 37.34 4.39
C SER A 187 -24.88 36.97 3.51
N GLY A 188 -26.06 37.52 3.85
CA GLY A 188 -27.33 37.67 3.11
C GLY A 188 -27.73 36.75 1.92
N GLY A 189 -29.01 36.32 1.90
CA GLY A 189 -29.79 35.95 0.69
C GLY A 189 -30.54 34.60 0.72
N MET A 190 -31.88 34.63 0.79
CA MET A 190 -32.80 33.48 0.92
C MET A 190 -32.80 32.51 -0.29
N GLN A 191 -32.87 31.20 0.02
CA GLN A 191 -33.35 30.04 -0.76
C GLN A 191 -32.81 29.76 -2.18
N GLY A 192 -32.65 30.76 -3.06
CA GLY A 192 -32.15 30.55 -4.43
C GLY A 192 -30.64 30.28 -4.53
N GLN A 193 -29.85 30.90 -3.65
CA GLN A 193 -28.41 30.63 -3.52
C GLN A 193 -28.11 29.29 -2.83
N LEU A 194 -29.06 28.76 -2.04
CA LEU A 194 -28.88 27.50 -1.30
C LEU A 194 -28.77 26.30 -2.25
N VAL A 195 -29.69 26.21 -3.21
CA VAL A 195 -29.72 25.14 -4.21
C VAL A 195 -28.51 25.21 -5.14
N GLN A 196 -28.13 26.41 -5.57
CA GLN A 196 -26.96 26.64 -6.44
C GLN A 196 -25.64 26.23 -5.76
N THR A 197 -25.44 26.58 -4.48
CA THR A 197 -24.21 26.24 -3.74
C THR A 197 -24.09 24.73 -3.52
N PHE A 198 -25.19 24.07 -3.15
CA PHE A 198 -25.23 22.63 -2.98
C PHE A 198 -24.96 21.87 -4.30
N ILE A 199 -25.64 22.27 -5.38
CA ILE A 199 -25.43 21.70 -6.72
C ILE A 199 -23.99 21.95 -7.20
N GLY A 200 -23.43 23.13 -6.96
CA GLY A 200 -22.03 23.43 -7.29
C GLY A 200 -21.06 22.48 -6.61
N SER A 201 -21.23 22.27 -5.30
CA SER A 201 -20.35 21.40 -4.50
C SER A 201 -20.50 19.92 -4.89
N ALA A 202 -21.74 19.46 -5.09
CA ALA A 202 -22.01 18.10 -5.55
C ALA A 202 -21.47 17.85 -6.98
N SER A 203 -21.61 18.83 -7.87
CA SER A 203 -21.13 18.71 -9.25
C SER A 203 -19.61 18.65 -9.33
N GLN A 204 -18.87 19.37 -8.47
CA GLN A 204 -17.41 19.25 -8.37
C GLN A 204 -16.96 17.84 -7.95
N LEU A 205 -17.61 17.24 -6.95
CA LEU A 205 -17.30 15.87 -6.52
C LEU A 205 -17.58 14.84 -7.62
N VAL A 206 -18.73 14.96 -8.28
CA VAL A 206 -19.10 14.09 -9.41
C VAL A 206 -18.11 14.27 -10.57
N LEU A 207 -17.72 15.51 -10.89
CA LEU A 207 -16.79 15.77 -11.98
C LEU A 207 -15.40 15.20 -11.69
N ALA A 208 -14.91 15.28 -10.44
CA ALA A 208 -13.65 14.65 -10.05
C ALA A 208 -13.66 13.13 -10.28
N VAL A 209 -14.74 12.45 -9.90
CA VAL A 209 -14.95 11.02 -10.15
C VAL A 209 -15.01 10.74 -11.66
N MET A 210 -15.75 11.55 -12.42
CA MET A 210 -15.85 11.41 -13.87
C MET A 210 -14.51 11.56 -14.58
N VAL A 211 -13.66 12.50 -14.15
CA VAL A 211 -12.30 12.67 -14.69
C VAL A 211 -11.46 11.40 -14.47
N GLY A 212 -11.50 10.83 -13.26
CA GLY A 212 -10.80 9.57 -12.97
C GLY A 212 -11.34 8.40 -13.79
N ALA A 213 -12.66 8.27 -13.89
CA ALA A 213 -13.32 7.22 -14.67
C ALA A 213 -13.02 7.32 -16.17
N ALA A 214 -13.01 8.53 -16.74
CA ALA A 214 -12.67 8.77 -18.13
C ALA A 214 -11.21 8.42 -18.41
N ALA A 215 -10.28 8.81 -17.54
CA ALA A 215 -8.88 8.44 -17.64
C ALA A 215 -8.68 6.91 -17.54
N ALA A 216 -9.44 6.23 -16.67
CA ALA A 216 -9.42 4.76 -16.57
C ALA A 216 -9.90 4.08 -17.85
N ALA A 217 -11.01 4.55 -18.44
CA ALA A 217 -11.53 4.01 -19.69
C ALA A 217 -10.56 4.21 -20.86
N LEU A 218 -9.91 5.38 -20.93
CA LEU A 218 -8.90 5.68 -21.94
C LEU A 218 -7.67 4.79 -21.79
N THR A 219 -7.18 4.65 -20.55
CA THR A 219 -6.09 3.73 -20.19
C THR A 219 -6.43 2.32 -20.64
N HIS A 220 -7.61 1.82 -20.29
CA HIS A 220 -8.09 0.51 -20.69
C HIS A 220 -8.05 0.34 -22.21
N LEU A 221 -8.60 1.30 -22.97
CA LEU A 221 -8.60 1.26 -24.44
C LEU A 221 -7.19 1.17 -25.04
N PHE A 222 -6.22 1.94 -24.54
CA PHE A 222 -4.83 1.87 -25.02
C PHE A 222 -4.16 0.55 -24.65
N THR A 223 -4.51 0.00 -23.50
CA THR A 223 -3.93 -1.27 -23.06
C THR A 223 -4.45 -2.48 -23.83
N LEU A 224 -5.65 -2.41 -24.43
CA LEU A 224 -6.17 -3.47 -25.31
C LEU A 224 -5.28 -3.74 -26.53
N ARG A 225 -4.48 -2.76 -26.96
CA ARG A 225 -3.57 -2.87 -28.11
C ARG A 225 -2.11 -3.17 -27.72
N THR A 226 -1.83 -3.35 -26.43
CA THR A 226 -0.47 -3.41 -25.90
C THR A 226 -0.26 -4.63 -25.00
N LEU A 227 0.69 -5.49 -25.38
CA LEU A 227 1.01 -6.75 -24.67
C LEU A 227 2.30 -6.71 -23.84
N ARG A 228 3.13 -5.65 -23.95
CA ARG A 228 4.44 -5.60 -23.26
C ARG A 228 4.38 -4.86 -21.90
N PRO A 229 4.90 -5.44 -20.80
CA PRO A 229 4.86 -4.85 -19.46
C PRO A 229 5.45 -3.43 -19.37
N ALA A 230 6.59 -3.17 -20.01
CA ALA A 230 7.25 -1.85 -19.98
C ALA A 230 6.35 -0.74 -20.53
N ARG A 231 5.55 -1.01 -21.57
CA ARG A 231 4.62 -0.02 -22.14
C ARG A 231 3.41 0.18 -21.23
N LEU A 232 2.99 -0.84 -20.47
CA LEU A 232 1.93 -0.71 -19.48
C LEU A 232 2.35 0.24 -18.35
N ALA A 233 3.60 0.16 -17.90
CA ALA A 233 4.13 1.08 -16.90
C ALA A 233 4.10 2.54 -17.36
N THR A 234 4.55 2.80 -18.60
CA THR A 234 4.50 4.15 -19.19
C THR A 234 3.06 4.66 -19.30
N ILE A 235 2.12 3.83 -19.75
CA ILE A 235 0.70 4.21 -19.84
C ILE A 235 0.15 4.53 -18.44
N SER A 236 0.40 3.68 -17.44
CA SER A 236 -0.03 3.94 -16.06
C SER A 236 0.54 5.25 -15.52
N MET A 237 1.82 5.53 -15.76
CA MET A 237 2.45 6.80 -15.39
C MET A 237 1.73 8.00 -16.02
N ILE A 238 1.48 7.95 -17.33
CA ILE A 238 0.77 9.00 -18.06
C ILE A 238 -0.62 9.22 -17.45
N SER A 239 -1.36 8.14 -17.20
CA SER A 239 -2.71 8.23 -16.65
C SER A 239 -2.74 8.84 -15.25
N ILE A 240 -1.82 8.44 -14.37
CA ILE A 240 -1.69 9.01 -13.01
C ILE A 240 -1.41 10.51 -13.08
N LEU A 241 -0.39 10.91 -13.85
CA LEU A 241 0.01 12.31 -13.98
C LEU A 241 -1.08 13.16 -14.64
N LEU A 242 -1.71 12.65 -15.69
CA LEU A 242 -2.79 13.33 -16.40
C LEU A 242 -4.02 13.51 -15.50
N THR A 243 -4.43 12.48 -14.76
CA THR A 243 -5.57 12.57 -13.86
C THR A 243 -5.34 13.57 -12.73
N PHE A 244 -4.17 13.50 -12.07
CA PHE A 244 -3.85 14.45 -11.00
C PHE A 244 -3.73 15.88 -11.54
N GLY A 245 -3.01 16.05 -12.65
CA GLY A 245 -2.77 17.36 -13.28
C GLY A 245 -4.06 18.01 -13.79
N LEU A 246 -4.92 17.25 -14.46
CA LEU A 246 -6.21 17.75 -14.96
C LEU A 246 -7.16 18.11 -13.83
N ALA A 247 -7.25 17.28 -12.78
CA ALA A 247 -8.04 17.61 -11.60
C ALA A 247 -7.53 18.89 -10.93
N SER A 248 -6.21 19.03 -10.73
CA SER A 248 -5.61 20.23 -10.15
C SER A 248 -5.86 21.48 -11.01
N TYR A 249 -5.71 21.36 -12.33
CA TYR A 249 -5.94 22.46 -13.28
C TYR A 249 -7.41 22.91 -13.33
N THR A 250 -8.34 21.99 -13.10
CA THR A 250 -9.79 22.27 -13.09
C THR A 250 -10.34 22.56 -11.69
N GLU A 251 -9.46 22.73 -10.70
CA GLU A 251 -9.81 22.97 -9.29
C GLU A 251 -10.71 21.87 -8.68
N LEU A 252 -10.58 20.65 -9.19
CA LEU A 252 -11.24 19.45 -8.67
C LEU A 252 -10.32 18.72 -7.69
N SER A 253 -10.88 17.87 -6.82
CA SER A 253 -10.10 17.06 -5.86
C SER A 253 -9.20 16.05 -6.59
N PRO A 254 -7.85 16.24 -6.59
CA PRO A 254 -6.95 15.36 -7.34
C PRO A 254 -6.90 13.95 -6.73
N LEU A 255 -7.00 13.84 -5.41
CA LEU A 255 -7.03 12.58 -4.70
C LEU A 255 -8.28 11.76 -5.04
N LEU A 256 -9.46 12.39 -5.10
CA LEU A 256 -10.71 11.71 -5.47
C LEU A 256 -10.68 11.25 -6.93
N ALA A 257 -10.12 12.07 -7.84
CA ALA A 257 -9.95 11.69 -9.23
C ALA A 257 -8.99 10.49 -9.39
N CYS A 258 -7.85 10.49 -8.70
CA CYS A 258 -6.90 9.36 -8.70
C CYS A 258 -7.48 8.11 -8.05
N LEU A 259 -8.23 8.24 -6.96
CA LEU A 259 -8.95 7.14 -6.34
C LEU A 259 -9.95 6.52 -7.33
N SER A 260 -10.73 7.35 -8.03
CA SER A 260 -11.68 6.90 -9.05
C SER A 260 -10.99 6.22 -10.24
N LEU A 261 -9.81 6.73 -10.67
CA LEU A 261 -8.99 6.07 -11.67
C LEU A 261 -8.64 4.64 -11.25
N GLY A 262 -8.15 4.45 -10.02
CA GLY A 262 -7.84 3.12 -9.46
C GLY A 262 -9.06 2.19 -9.40
N ILE A 263 -10.18 2.68 -8.86
CA ILE A 263 -11.44 1.92 -8.72
C ILE A 263 -11.94 1.44 -10.09
N VAL A 264 -11.98 2.33 -11.08
CA VAL A 264 -12.53 2.00 -12.40
C VAL A 264 -11.58 1.05 -13.14
N LEU A 265 -10.26 1.24 -13.05
CA LEU A 265 -9.28 0.34 -13.66
C LEU A 265 -9.40 -1.09 -13.15
N THR A 266 -9.42 -1.30 -11.82
CA THR A 266 -9.51 -2.67 -11.24
C THR A 266 -10.82 -3.38 -11.64
N ASN A 267 -11.92 -2.63 -11.74
CA ASN A 267 -13.23 -3.22 -12.03
C ASN A 267 -13.51 -3.40 -13.54
N LEU A 268 -12.84 -2.67 -14.43
CA LEU A 268 -12.95 -2.86 -15.88
C LEU A 268 -12.15 -4.05 -16.38
N ASN A 269 -10.96 -4.33 -15.81
CA ASN A 269 -10.15 -5.46 -16.22
C ASN A 269 -9.43 -6.11 -15.03
N PRO A 270 -9.98 -7.19 -14.46
CA PRO A 270 -9.40 -7.88 -13.30
C PRO A 270 -7.99 -8.44 -13.53
N ALA A 271 -7.62 -8.77 -14.77
CA ALA A 271 -6.27 -9.25 -15.09
C ALA A 271 -5.20 -8.13 -15.03
N ARG A 272 -5.63 -6.87 -14.91
CA ARG A 272 -4.77 -5.67 -14.85
C ARG A 272 -4.82 -4.96 -13.51
N ASP A 273 -5.37 -5.60 -12.47
CA ASP A 273 -5.40 -5.12 -11.08
C ASP A 273 -3.98 -4.71 -10.59
N ARG A 274 -2.96 -5.34 -11.18
CA ARG A 274 -1.55 -5.16 -10.85
C ARG A 274 -0.78 -4.29 -11.82
N MET A 275 -1.42 -3.57 -12.75
CA MET A 275 -0.69 -2.70 -13.70
C MET A 275 0.11 -1.61 -12.97
N VAL A 276 -0.43 -1.09 -11.87
CA VAL A 276 0.25 -0.08 -11.04
C VAL A 276 1.33 -0.73 -10.19
N ASP A 277 1.03 -1.87 -9.56
CA ASP A 277 2.01 -2.62 -8.76
C ASP A 277 3.20 -3.11 -9.63
N ALA A 278 2.95 -3.66 -10.81
CA ALA A 278 3.99 -4.12 -11.73
C ALA A 278 4.82 -2.96 -12.29
N ALA A 279 4.21 -1.79 -12.52
CA ALA A 279 4.90 -0.62 -13.04
C ALA A 279 5.80 0.07 -12.01
N PHE A 280 5.37 0.11 -10.75
CA PHE A 280 5.98 0.97 -9.73
C PHE A 280 6.60 0.21 -8.56
N SER A 281 6.39 -1.11 -8.41
CA SER A 281 6.90 -1.89 -7.28
C SER A 281 8.37 -1.65 -6.93
N ASN A 282 9.23 -1.50 -7.94
CA ASN A 282 10.67 -1.28 -7.74
C ASN A 282 11.02 0.14 -7.24
N PHE A 283 10.21 1.15 -7.53
CA PHE A 283 10.48 2.56 -7.20
C PHE A 283 9.56 3.12 -6.12
N GLU A 284 8.43 2.47 -5.87
CA GLU A 284 7.45 2.89 -4.88
C GLU A 284 8.04 3.03 -3.47
N PRO A 285 8.92 2.14 -2.96
CA PRO A 285 9.55 2.35 -1.65
C PRO A 285 10.33 3.66 -1.55
N ALA A 286 11.02 4.06 -2.62
CA ALA A 286 11.75 5.33 -2.67
C ALA A 286 10.78 6.52 -2.70
N ILE A 287 9.71 6.43 -3.50
CA ILE A 287 8.67 7.47 -3.58
C ILE A 287 7.99 7.66 -2.21
N MET A 288 7.63 6.57 -1.54
CA MET A 288 7.04 6.61 -0.20
C MET A 288 8.02 7.17 0.83
N CYS A 289 9.29 6.77 0.77
CA CYS A 289 10.33 7.32 1.66
C CYS A 289 10.41 8.84 1.53
N VAL A 290 10.41 9.36 0.30
CA VAL A 290 10.40 10.81 0.07
C VAL A 290 9.12 11.43 0.59
N PHE A 291 7.96 10.86 0.27
CA PHE A 291 6.66 11.35 0.72
C PHE A 291 6.58 11.47 2.24
N PHE A 292 6.92 10.42 2.99
CA PHE A 292 6.87 10.43 4.44
C PHE A 292 7.92 11.32 5.08
N THR A 293 9.12 11.40 4.50
CA THR A 293 10.16 12.31 4.99
C THR A 293 9.76 13.77 4.74
N VAL A 294 9.21 14.10 3.57
CA VAL A 294 8.69 15.46 3.30
C VAL A 294 7.49 15.77 4.19
N ALA A 295 6.59 14.81 4.43
CA ALA A 295 5.52 14.98 5.40
C ALA A 295 6.06 15.33 6.79
N GLY A 296 7.14 14.66 7.23
CA GLY A 296 7.86 14.98 8.46
C GLY A 296 8.47 16.40 8.49
N ILE A 297 8.99 16.90 7.35
CA ILE A 297 9.51 18.28 7.24
C ILE A 297 8.41 19.32 7.47
N HIS A 298 7.17 19.01 7.05
CA HIS A 298 6.00 19.88 7.25
C HIS A 298 5.44 19.84 8.67
N LEU A 299 5.84 18.88 9.50
CA LEU A 299 5.42 18.84 10.90
C LEU A 299 6.05 20.01 11.65
N SER A 300 5.19 20.83 12.24
CA SER A 300 5.57 21.98 13.06
C SER A 300 4.96 21.85 14.45
N PHE A 301 5.78 22.05 15.47
CA PHE A 301 5.33 22.04 16.87
C PHE A 301 4.77 23.39 17.32
N GLU A 302 4.85 24.42 16.47
CA GLU A 302 4.28 25.75 16.73
C GLU A 302 2.76 25.67 16.92
N HIS A 303 2.07 25.01 15.99
CA HIS A 303 0.62 24.78 16.06
C HIS A 303 0.20 23.95 17.29
N VAL A 304 1.10 23.14 17.87
CA VAL A 304 0.80 22.35 19.07
C VAL A 304 0.65 23.24 20.29
N ALA A 305 1.48 24.30 20.38
CA ALA A 305 1.36 25.29 21.44
C ALA A 305 0.10 26.15 21.28
N GLU A 306 -0.25 26.52 20.05
CA GLU A 306 -1.44 27.32 19.73
C GLU A 306 -2.75 26.55 19.91
N ALA A 307 -2.80 25.28 19.47
CA ALA A 307 -4.00 24.45 19.62
C ALA A 307 -4.22 24.00 21.07
N GLY A 308 -3.15 23.97 21.87
CA GLY A 308 -3.19 23.64 23.29
C GLY A 308 -3.86 22.29 23.57
N LEU A 309 -4.66 22.23 24.63
CA LEU A 309 -5.36 21.02 25.06
C LEU A 309 -6.45 20.57 24.06
N LEU A 310 -6.98 21.48 23.25
CA LEU A 310 -8.10 21.20 22.34
C LEU A 310 -7.72 20.19 21.25
N ALA A 311 -6.50 20.26 20.71
CA ALA A 311 -6.06 19.28 19.72
C ALA A 311 -5.92 17.88 20.33
N PHE A 312 -5.37 17.76 21.54
CA PHE A 312 -5.26 16.47 22.22
C PHE A 312 -6.64 15.90 22.59
N LEU A 313 -7.58 16.76 23.00
CA LEU A 313 -8.97 16.37 23.21
C LEU A 313 -9.59 15.85 21.90
N PHE A 314 -9.44 16.59 20.79
CA PHE A 314 -9.91 16.15 19.48
C PHE A 314 -9.32 14.80 19.08
N VAL A 315 -8.00 14.61 19.21
CA VAL A 315 -7.32 13.34 18.93
C VAL A 315 -7.87 12.21 19.79
N GLY A 316 -8.04 12.44 21.10
CA GLY A 316 -8.60 11.46 22.04
C GLY A 316 -10.03 11.05 21.69
N LEU A 317 -10.89 12.04 21.43
CA LEU A 317 -12.28 11.80 21.00
C LEU A 317 -12.33 11.04 19.67
N ARG A 318 -11.46 11.38 18.72
CA ARG A 318 -11.37 10.70 17.43
C ARG A 318 -10.94 9.25 17.59
N ILE A 319 -9.88 8.98 18.37
CA ILE A 319 -9.40 7.62 18.63
C ILE A 319 -10.52 6.81 19.32
N GLY A 320 -11.15 7.36 20.36
CA GLY A 320 -12.26 6.71 21.04
C GLY A 320 -13.44 6.43 20.10
N GLY A 321 -13.81 7.41 19.28
CA GLY A 321 -14.84 7.28 18.25
C GLY A 321 -14.56 6.12 17.30
N LYS A 322 -13.37 6.08 16.70
CA LYS A 322 -12.94 5.02 15.76
C LYS A 322 -12.92 3.63 16.37
N LEU A 323 -12.50 3.52 17.63
CA LEU A 323 -12.52 2.24 18.34
C LEU A 323 -13.95 1.75 18.56
N VAL A 324 -14.85 2.64 19.00
CA VAL A 324 -16.26 2.29 19.27
C VAL A 324 -17.03 2.02 17.99
N SER A 325 -16.90 2.85 16.96
CA SER A 325 -17.58 2.69 15.66
C SER A 325 -17.21 1.37 14.99
N SER A 326 -15.91 1.07 14.91
CA SER A 326 -15.41 -0.14 14.26
C SER A 326 -15.81 -1.39 15.03
N GLU A 327 -15.70 -1.38 16.35
CA GLU A 327 -16.12 -2.47 17.22
C GLU A 327 -17.62 -2.76 17.06
N ALA A 328 -18.47 -1.71 17.10
CA ALA A 328 -19.91 -1.83 16.95
C ALA A 328 -20.30 -2.38 15.57
N ALA A 329 -19.72 -1.82 14.50
CA ALA A 329 -19.96 -2.27 13.13
C ALA A 329 -19.55 -3.73 12.92
N MET A 330 -18.35 -4.12 13.36
CA MET A 330 -17.85 -5.48 13.20
C MET A 330 -18.65 -6.48 14.04
N ARG A 331 -19.14 -6.09 15.23
CA ARG A 331 -20.03 -6.92 16.04
C ARG A 331 -21.36 -7.19 15.32
N LEU A 332 -21.99 -6.15 14.79
CA LEU A 332 -23.24 -6.25 14.03
C LEU A 332 -23.06 -7.03 12.71
N ALA A 333 -21.86 -6.95 12.13
CA ALA A 333 -21.52 -7.71 10.94
C ALA A 333 -21.30 -9.21 11.21
N GLY A 334 -21.14 -9.62 12.48
CA GLY A 334 -20.78 -11.00 12.85
C GLY A 334 -19.32 -11.33 12.57
N ALA A 335 -18.43 -10.34 12.61
CA ALA A 335 -17.01 -10.53 12.37
C ALA A 335 -16.30 -11.18 13.57
N THR A 336 -15.14 -11.79 13.33
CA THR A 336 -14.33 -12.45 14.37
C THR A 336 -13.82 -11.45 15.40
N GLU A 337 -13.50 -11.94 16.60
CA GLU A 337 -13.00 -11.09 17.68
C GLU A 337 -11.71 -10.35 17.33
N ARG A 338 -10.82 -11.02 16.57
CA ARG A 338 -9.59 -10.42 16.06
C ARG A 338 -9.87 -9.24 15.14
N MET A 339 -10.85 -9.37 14.24
CA MET A 339 -11.28 -8.27 13.36
C MET A 339 -11.90 -7.12 14.17
N ARG A 340 -12.84 -7.45 15.06
CA ARG A 340 -13.62 -6.51 15.87
C ARG A 340 -12.71 -5.55 16.66
N ARG A 341 -11.77 -6.12 17.43
CA ARG A 341 -10.87 -5.36 18.29
C ARG A 341 -9.72 -4.68 17.56
N SER A 342 -9.38 -5.11 16.34
CA SER A 342 -8.19 -4.62 15.63
C SER A 342 -8.50 -3.51 14.63
N LEU A 343 -9.69 -3.50 14.03
CA LEU A 343 -9.97 -2.64 12.88
C LEU A 343 -9.95 -1.14 13.24
N GLY A 344 -10.54 -0.75 14.37
CA GLY A 344 -10.55 0.64 14.81
C GLY A 344 -9.14 1.20 15.07
N MET A 345 -8.22 0.39 15.59
CA MET A 345 -6.82 0.79 15.80
C MET A 345 -6.09 1.00 14.46
N ALA A 346 -6.37 0.14 13.47
CA ALA A 346 -5.75 0.26 12.15
C ALA A 346 -6.18 1.52 11.40
N LEU A 347 -7.31 2.13 11.77
CA LEU A 347 -7.87 3.34 11.16
C LEU A 347 -7.42 4.65 11.86
N ILE A 348 -6.54 4.58 12.85
CA ILE A 348 -6.02 5.76 13.56
C ILE A 348 -5.17 6.71 12.69
N PRO A 349 -4.28 6.25 11.78
CA PRO A 349 -3.45 7.16 10.98
C PRO A 349 -4.23 8.28 10.29
N GLN A 350 -3.65 9.47 10.15
CA GLN A 350 -4.32 10.62 9.52
C GLN A 350 -3.30 11.59 8.88
N ALA A 351 -3.41 11.85 7.58
CA ALA A 351 -2.54 12.79 6.86
C ALA A 351 -3.25 13.48 5.68
N GLY A 352 -2.97 13.07 4.43
CA GLY A 352 -3.19 13.88 3.23
C GLY A 352 -4.61 14.43 3.03
N VAL A 353 -5.64 13.64 3.33
CA VAL A 353 -7.05 14.13 3.24
C VAL A 353 -7.29 15.26 4.23
N ALA A 354 -6.84 15.13 5.48
CA ALA A 354 -7.05 16.15 6.49
C ALA A 354 -6.33 17.47 6.13
N ILE A 355 -5.10 17.39 5.62
CA ILE A 355 -4.34 18.54 5.13
C ILE A 355 -5.08 19.21 3.95
N GLY A 356 -5.60 18.43 3.00
CA GLY A 356 -6.40 18.97 1.90
C GLY A 356 -7.66 19.72 2.35
N LEU A 357 -8.36 19.20 3.38
CA LEU A 357 -9.53 19.88 3.96
C LEU A 357 -9.17 21.15 4.74
N VAL A 358 -7.95 21.25 5.29
CA VAL A 358 -7.43 22.49 5.89
C VAL A 358 -7.30 23.59 4.85
N LEU A 359 -6.69 23.29 3.69
CA LEU A 359 -6.56 24.25 2.60
C LEU A 359 -7.94 24.76 2.12
N LEU A 360 -8.92 23.86 2.00
CA LEU A 360 -10.29 24.24 1.62
C LEU A 360 -10.99 25.20 2.59
N ILE A 361 -10.61 25.19 3.87
CA ILE A 361 -11.13 26.14 4.86
C ILE A 361 -10.32 27.42 4.82
N GLN A 362 -8.99 27.36 4.72
CA GLN A 362 -8.11 28.54 4.66
C GLN A 362 -8.42 29.43 3.44
N ASP A 363 -8.69 28.82 2.29
CA ASP A 363 -9.01 29.54 1.05
C ASP A 363 -10.44 30.12 1.03
N ASP A 364 -11.21 29.89 2.09
CA ASP A 364 -12.62 30.25 2.16
C ASP A 364 -12.87 31.44 3.10
N PRO A 365 -13.18 32.63 2.56
CA PRO A 365 -13.41 33.83 3.37
C PRO A 365 -14.55 33.69 4.38
N ALA A 366 -15.53 32.80 4.14
CA ALA A 366 -16.65 32.60 5.06
C ALA A 366 -16.22 32.02 6.42
N PHE A 367 -15.05 31.39 6.49
CA PHE A 367 -14.53 30.76 7.70
C PHE A 367 -13.37 31.53 8.34
N ALA A 368 -13.09 32.77 7.90
CA ALA A 368 -11.94 33.56 8.35
C ALA A 368 -11.81 33.66 9.88
N SER A 369 -12.92 33.69 10.62
CA SER A 369 -12.92 33.74 12.08
C SER A 369 -12.48 32.45 12.78
N ILE A 370 -12.48 31.31 12.09
CA ILE A 370 -12.12 30.00 12.64
C ILE A 370 -10.87 29.38 11.99
N HIS A 371 -10.28 30.04 10.98
CA HIS A 371 -9.15 29.53 10.20
C HIS A 371 -8.01 29.06 11.09
N ASP A 372 -7.45 29.96 11.90
CA ASP A 372 -6.25 29.69 12.68
C ASP A 372 -6.47 28.54 13.68
N LEU A 373 -7.60 28.55 14.39
CA LEU A 373 -7.93 27.50 15.35
C LEU A 373 -8.19 26.15 14.67
N PHE A 374 -8.87 26.14 13.53
CA PHE A 374 -9.11 24.92 12.75
C PHE A 374 -7.79 24.32 12.25
N VAL A 375 -6.93 25.16 11.65
CA VAL A 375 -5.60 24.79 11.15
C VAL A 375 -4.76 24.23 12.30
N ALA A 376 -4.68 24.95 13.42
CA ALA A 376 -3.87 24.54 14.56
C ALA A 376 -4.31 23.18 15.13
N ILE A 377 -5.62 22.97 15.31
CA ILE A 377 -6.17 21.69 15.80
C ILE A 377 -5.87 20.56 14.82
N VAL A 378 -6.15 20.75 13.53
CA VAL A 378 -6.03 19.68 12.53
C VAL A 378 -4.57 19.33 12.28
N LEU A 379 -3.68 20.31 12.11
CA LEU A 379 -2.26 20.05 11.89
C LEU A 379 -1.59 19.42 13.12
N THR A 380 -1.99 19.82 14.34
CA THR A 380 -1.55 19.13 15.56
C THR A 380 -2.05 17.69 15.60
N ALA A 381 -3.32 17.45 15.25
CA ALA A 381 -3.87 16.10 15.21
C ALA A 381 -3.20 15.21 14.16
N VAL A 382 -2.92 15.75 12.97
CA VAL A 382 -2.13 15.08 11.93
C VAL A 382 -0.74 14.74 12.46
N THR A 383 -0.06 15.70 13.09
CA THR A 383 1.28 15.50 13.68
C THR A 383 1.29 14.35 14.70
N VAL A 384 0.33 14.34 15.62
CA VAL A 384 0.21 13.28 16.65
C VAL A 384 -0.13 11.94 16.01
N ASN A 385 -1.06 11.91 15.06
CA ASN A 385 -1.54 10.68 14.43
C ASN A 385 -0.55 10.09 13.41
N GLU A 386 0.35 10.89 12.83
CA GLU A 386 1.45 10.38 11.99
C GLU A 386 2.53 9.67 12.81
N ILE A 387 2.68 9.99 14.10
CA ILE A 387 3.59 9.28 15.00
C ILE A 387 2.91 8.02 15.59
N ILE A 388 1.71 8.17 16.15
CA ILE A 388 1.01 7.09 16.85
C ILE A 388 0.36 6.11 15.87
N GLY A 389 -0.15 6.61 14.74
CA GLY A 389 -0.91 5.86 13.76
C GLY A 389 -0.16 4.64 13.21
N PRO A 390 1.07 4.78 12.68
CA PRO A 390 1.78 3.64 12.12
C PRO A 390 2.00 2.51 13.14
N ILE A 391 2.29 2.88 14.40
CA ILE A 391 2.49 1.94 15.49
C ILE A 391 1.17 1.19 15.80
N ALA A 392 0.06 1.93 15.88
CA ALA A 392 -1.26 1.35 16.12
C ALA A 392 -1.70 0.40 15.00
N THR A 393 -1.49 0.78 13.73
CA THR A 393 -1.80 -0.06 12.58
C THR A 393 -0.94 -1.33 12.53
N ARG A 394 0.37 -1.24 12.80
CA ARG A 394 1.23 -2.42 12.86
C ARG A 394 0.80 -3.39 13.97
N LEU A 395 0.42 -2.87 15.13
CA LEU A 395 -0.12 -3.68 16.23
C LEU A 395 -1.45 -4.35 15.84
N ALA A 396 -2.33 -3.64 15.13
CA ALA A 396 -3.59 -4.18 14.65
C ALA A 396 -3.39 -5.30 13.62
N LEU A 397 -2.47 -5.14 12.66
CA LEU A 397 -2.12 -6.18 11.68
C LEU A 397 -1.58 -7.44 12.39
N THR A 398 -0.72 -7.24 13.38
CA THR A 398 -0.15 -8.35 14.18
C THR A 398 -1.24 -9.06 14.99
N ARG A 399 -2.15 -8.31 15.64
CA ARG A 399 -3.29 -8.88 16.40
C ARG A 399 -4.32 -9.57 15.52
N ALA A 400 -4.48 -9.12 14.28
CA ALA A 400 -5.30 -9.81 13.29
C ALA A 400 -4.71 -11.18 12.92
N GLY A 401 -3.39 -11.34 13.06
CA GLY A 401 -2.66 -12.54 12.69
C GLY A 401 -2.48 -12.65 11.18
N GLU A 402 -2.36 -11.53 10.47
CA GLU A 402 -2.21 -11.50 9.01
C GLU A 402 -0.82 -11.02 8.56
N VAL A 403 0.10 -10.71 9.50
CA VAL A 403 1.49 -10.34 9.22
C VAL A 403 2.28 -11.52 8.67
N GLY A 404 3.06 -11.30 7.61
CA GLY A 404 3.87 -12.34 6.97
C GLY A 404 3.07 -13.36 6.15
N HIS A 405 1.77 -13.15 5.95
CA HIS A 405 0.92 -14.01 5.13
C HIS A 405 0.96 -13.67 3.64
N ASP A 406 1.60 -12.57 3.24
CA ASP A 406 1.92 -12.31 1.84
C ASP A 406 3.15 -13.15 1.46
N ARG A 407 2.92 -14.21 0.68
CA ARG A 407 3.98 -15.15 0.28
C ARG A 407 4.91 -14.49 -0.76
N PRO A 408 6.22 -14.75 -0.71
CA PRO A 408 7.15 -14.31 -1.75
C PRO A 408 6.72 -14.88 -3.10
N ARG A 409 6.88 -14.08 -4.15
CA ARG A 409 6.58 -14.51 -5.51
C ARG A 409 7.77 -15.32 -6.04
N LEU A 410 7.50 -16.40 -6.75
CA LEU A 410 8.44 -17.17 -7.58
C LEU A 410 9.31 -16.24 -8.42
N ILE A 411 8.72 -15.18 -9.01
CA ILE A 411 9.47 -14.22 -9.81
C ILE A 411 10.49 -13.41 -9.01
N ASP A 412 10.30 -13.25 -7.70
CA ASP A 412 11.21 -12.47 -6.88
C ASP A 412 12.61 -13.12 -6.79
N PHE A 413 12.73 -14.42 -7.07
CA PHE A 413 14.01 -15.14 -7.12
C PHE A 413 14.32 -15.81 -8.48
N LEU A 414 13.32 -16.07 -9.33
CA LEU A 414 13.51 -16.63 -10.68
C LEU A 414 13.47 -15.55 -11.78
N GLN A 415 14.47 -14.67 -11.78
CA GLN A 415 14.70 -13.71 -12.85
C GLN A 415 15.15 -14.42 -14.13
N GLU A 416 15.05 -13.75 -15.29
CA GLU A 416 15.43 -14.31 -16.60
C GLU A 416 16.86 -14.89 -16.60
N GLU A 417 17.80 -14.22 -15.94
CA GLU A 417 19.20 -14.64 -15.80
C GLU A 417 19.41 -15.87 -14.90
N ASN A 418 18.40 -16.22 -14.11
CA ASN A 418 18.40 -17.38 -13.21
C ASN A 418 17.72 -18.60 -13.84
N ILE A 419 17.40 -18.56 -15.13
CA ILE A 419 16.66 -19.59 -15.83
C ILE A 419 17.48 -20.15 -17.01
N VAL A 420 17.51 -21.48 -17.15
CA VAL A 420 18.06 -22.18 -18.33
C VAL A 420 16.99 -23.04 -18.99
N THR A 421 16.77 -22.91 -20.31
CA THR A 421 15.65 -23.56 -21.04
C THR A 421 16.07 -24.72 -21.97
N ASP A 422 17.24 -25.28 -21.74
CA ASP A 422 17.73 -26.52 -22.39
C ASP A 422 18.61 -27.27 -21.38
N LEU A 423 18.05 -27.51 -20.19
CA LEU A 423 18.74 -28.30 -19.16
C LEU A 423 18.95 -29.72 -19.70
N ARG A 424 20.22 -30.11 -19.85
CA ARG A 424 20.64 -31.43 -20.35
C ARG A 424 21.44 -32.13 -19.28
N ALA A 425 20.87 -33.17 -18.71
CA ALA A 425 21.53 -34.01 -17.73
C ALA A 425 21.01 -35.44 -17.87
N ASP A 426 21.88 -36.42 -17.70
CA ASP A 426 21.49 -37.83 -17.66
C ASP A 426 21.12 -38.28 -16.24
N THR A 427 21.55 -37.53 -15.23
CA THR A 427 21.30 -37.81 -13.81
C THR A 427 20.85 -36.57 -13.04
N MET A 428 20.18 -36.76 -11.90
CA MET A 428 19.82 -35.66 -11.00
C MET A 428 21.07 -34.93 -10.47
N GLU A 429 22.14 -35.66 -10.22
CA GLU A 429 23.40 -35.12 -9.69
C GLU A 429 24.05 -34.16 -10.69
N GLU A 430 24.05 -34.51 -11.98
CA GLU A 430 24.53 -33.63 -13.05
C GLU A 430 23.64 -32.39 -13.21
N ALA A 431 22.31 -32.54 -13.10
CA ALA A 431 21.39 -31.40 -13.12
C ALA A 431 21.66 -30.44 -11.95
N ILE A 432 21.84 -30.96 -10.74
CA ILE A 432 22.18 -30.18 -9.54
C ILE A 432 23.52 -29.47 -9.73
N GLU A 433 24.53 -30.12 -10.29
CA GLU A 433 25.83 -29.50 -10.53
C GLU A 433 25.73 -28.33 -11.52
N GLN A 434 25.03 -28.50 -12.64
CA GLN A 434 24.82 -27.43 -13.63
C GLN A 434 24.07 -26.24 -13.02
N LEU A 435 23.00 -26.50 -12.25
CA LEU A 435 22.24 -25.45 -11.59
C LEU A 435 23.02 -24.78 -10.47
N THR A 436 23.88 -25.50 -9.74
CA THR A 436 24.75 -24.89 -8.71
C THR A 436 25.72 -23.89 -9.35
N ASN A 437 26.28 -24.22 -10.52
CA ASN A 437 27.13 -23.29 -11.28
C ASN A 437 26.37 -22.05 -11.74
N LEU A 438 25.13 -22.23 -12.23
CA LEU A 438 24.27 -21.12 -12.61
C LEU A 438 23.96 -20.23 -11.39
N LEU A 439 23.59 -20.83 -10.27
CA LEU A 439 23.20 -20.14 -9.04
C LEU A 439 24.33 -19.27 -8.47
N ILE A 440 25.56 -19.76 -8.46
CA ILE A 440 26.71 -18.97 -8.00
C ILE A 440 27.00 -17.81 -8.95
N SER A 441 26.99 -18.07 -10.26
CA SER A 441 27.35 -17.05 -11.26
C SER A 441 26.28 -15.96 -11.39
N SER A 442 25.00 -16.31 -11.39
CA SER A 442 23.90 -15.37 -11.61
C SER A 442 23.58 -14.52 -10.36
N HIS A 443 23.77 -15.06 -9.16
CA HIS A 443 23.54 -14.34 -7.90
C HIS A 443 24.81 -13.74 -7.29
N HIS A 444 25.94 -13.76 -8.02
CA HIS A 444 27.23 -13.22 -7.58
C HIS A 444 27.66 -13.70 -6.18
N LEU A 445 27.53 -15.01 -5.94
CA LEU A 445 27.88 -15.63 -4.66
C LEU A 445 29.39 -15.90 -4.53
N ASP A 446 30.23 -14.93 -4.87
CA ASP A 446 31.71 -15.08 -4.90
C ASP A 446 32.33 -15.42 -3.52
N HIS A 447 31.56 -15.22 -2.46
CA HIS A 447 31.94 -15.46 -1.06
C HIS A 447 31.50 -16.84 -0.54
N VAL A 448 30.74 -17.61 -1.33
CA VAL A 448 30.23 -18.94 -0.95
C VAL A 448 31.13 -20.00 -1.56
N ASP A 449 31.54 -20.99 -0.76
CA ASP A 449 32.28 -22.14 -1.28
C ASP A 449 31.34 -23.00 -2.14
N ARG A 450 31.62 -23.05 -3.45
CA ARG A 450 30.87 -23.86 -4.41
C ARG A 450 30.77 -25.32 -3.98
N GLN A 451 31.89 -25.88 -3.54
CA GLN A 451 31.96 -27.31 -3.26
C GLN A 451 31.14 -27.64 -2.01
N GLU A 452 31.20 -26.79 -0.98
CA GLU A 452 30.39 -26.91 0.23
C GLU A 452 28.89 -26.85 -0.10
N LEU A 453 28.47 -25.88 -0.93
CA LEU A 453 27.07 -25.75 -1.33
C LEU A 453 26.59 -26.97 -2.14
N LEU A 454 27.38 -27.40 -3.12
CA LEU A 454 27.05 -28.55 -3.96
C LEU A 454 26.91 -29.83 -3.12
N GLU A 455 27.86 -30.08 -2.22
CA GLU A 455 27.83 -31.23 -1.31
C GLU A 455 26.60 -31.17 -0.39
N SER A 456 26.27 -29.99 0.14
CA SER A 456 25.08 -29.80 0.98
C SER A 456 23.78 -30.16 0.25
N VAL A 457 23.65 -29.76 -1.02
CA VAL A 457 22.46 -30.07 -1.84
C VAL A 457 22.40 -31.56 -2.17
N LEU A 458 23.53 -32.14 -2.60
CA LEU A 458 23.61 -33.56 -2.98
C LEU A 458 23.37 -34.49 -1.79
N GLU A 459 23.88 -34.14 -0.60
CA GLU A 459 23.65 -34.92 0.61
C GLU A 459 22.15 -34.98 0.95
N ARG A 460 21.42 -33.86 0.79
CA ARG A 460 19.96 -33.84 0.98
C ARG A 460 19.23 -34.68 -0.06
N GLU A 461 19.58 -34.56 -1.34
CA GLU A 461 18.94 -35.33 -2.41
C GLU A 461 19.10 -36.85 -2.21
N ARG A 462 20.26 -37.30 -1.70
CA ARG A 462 20.51 -38.73 -1.41
C ARG A 462 19.74 -39.25 -0.21
N GLN A 463 19.40 -38.39 0.76
CA GLN A 463 18.61 -38.79 1.92
C GLN A 463 17.15 -39.00 1.54
N VAL A 464 16.57 -38.04 0.83
CA VAL A 464 15.19 -38.08 0.34
C VAL A 464 15.16 -37.34 -0.99
N SER A 465 14.62 -37.99 -2.04
CA SER A 465 14.51 -37.34 -3.34
C SER A 465 13.61 -36.10 -3.25
N THR A 466 14.02 -35.04 -3.94
CA THR A 466 13.25 -33.79 -4.04
C THR A 466 12.32 -33.75 -5.26
N CYS A 467 12.22 -34.87 -5.99
CA CYS A 467 11.23 -35.04 -7.06
C CYS A 467 9.80 -34.98 -6.50
N LEU A 468 8.97 -34.18 -7.17
CA LEU A 468 7.54 -34.04 -6.93
C LEU A 468 6.76 -34.55 -8.16
N GLU A 469 5.48 -34.82 -7.97
CA GLU A 469 4.57 -35.15 -9.08
C GLU A 469 4.50 -34.01 -10.11
N GLY A 470 4.18 -34.35 -11.35
CA GLY A 470 4.01 -33.36 -12.42
C GLY A 470 5.31 -32.97 -13.12
N GLY A 471 6.43 -33.66 -12.85
CA GLY A 471 7.70 -33.43 -13.53
C GLY A 471 8.49 -32.23 -12.99
N LEU A 472 8.40 -31.97 -11.69
CA LEU A 472 9.14 -30.94 -10.95
C LEU A 472 10.08 -31.56 -9.92
N ALA A 473 11.29 -31.03 -9.75
CA ALA A 473 12.17 -31.32 -8.62
C ALA A 473 12.66 -30.03 -7.98
N VAL A 474 12.81 -30.03 -6.65
CA VAL A 474 13.23 -28.83 -5.91
C VAL A 474 14.42 -29.13 -4.97
N PRO A 475 15.60 -29.43 -5.55
CA PRO A 475 16.81 -29.63 -4.76
C PRO A 475 17.16 -28.35 -3.99
N HIS A 476 17.69 -28.51 -2.77
CA HIS A 476 17.95 -27.36 -1.92
C HIS A 476 19.14 -27.51 -0.99
N GLY A 477 19.81 -26.39 -0.73
CA GLY A 477 21.02 -26.29 0.09
C GLY A 477 21.00 -25.11 1.07
N GLU A 478 21.98 -25.07 1.95
CA GLU A 478 22.12 -24.03 2.96
C GLU A 478 23.14 -22.96 2.55
N LEU A 479 22.86 -21.71 2.92
CA LEU A 479 23.80 -20.58 2.82
C LEU A 479 24.23 -20.08 4.20
N PRO A 480 25.40 -19.39 4.29
CA PRO A 480 25.82 -18.69 5.50
C PRO A 480 24.78 -17.70 6.02
N GLU A 481 24.79 -17.44 7.33
CA GLU A 481 23.93 -16.40 7.92
C GLU A 481 24.26 -15.02 7.33
N GLY A 482 23.22 -14.28 6.92
CA GLY A 482 23.34 -12.96 6.30
C GLY A 482 23.34 -12.95 4.77
N SER A 483 23.44 -14.10 4.11
CA SER A 483 23.21 -14.21 2.66
C SER A 483 21.71 -14.05 2.34
N PRO A 484 21.32 -13.56 1.15
CA PRO A 484 19.93 -13.61 0.71
C PRO A 484 19.54 -15.04 0.31
N MET A 485 18.27 -15.41 0.49
CA MET A 485 17.71 -16.60 -0.17
C MET A 485 17.72 -16.39 -1.68
N VAL A 486 18.20 -17.39 -2.43
CA VAL A 486 18.30 -17.33 -3.90
C VAL A 486 17.87 -18.66 -4.53
N GLY A 487 17.57 -18.62 -5.83
CA GLY A 487 17.21 -19.82 -6.58
C GLY A 487 17.44 -19.67 -8.08
N VAL A 488 17.51 -20.82 -8.75
CA VAL A 488 17.60 -20.92 -10.22
C VAL A 488 16.69 -22.03 -10.72
N MET A 489 16.27 -21.93 -11.98
CA MET A 489 15.39 -22.91 -12.62
C MET A 489 16.02 -23.45 -13.90
N GLY A 490 16.02 -24.76 -14.04
CA GLY A 490 16.33 -25.44 -15.28
C GLY A 490 15.10 -26.14 -15.85
N VAL A 491 14.82 -25.88 -17.12
CA VAL A 491 13.74 -26.51 -17.87
C VAL A 491 14.33 -27.38 -18.97
N SER A 492 13.90 -28.63 -19.02
CA SER A 492 14.25 -29.60 -20.05
C SER A 492 13.02 -29.94 -20.89
N ALA A 493 13.01 -29.46 -22.14
CA ALA A 493 11.91 -29.77 -23.07
C ALA A 493 11.81 -31.28 -23.40
N ARG A 494 12.92 -32.01 -23.30
CA ARG A 494 12.96 -33.48 -23.53
C ARG A 494 12.55 -34.27 -22.29
N GLY A 495 12.68 -33.67 -21.11
CA GLY A 495 12.58 -34.35 -19.83
C GLY A 495 13.86 -35.13 -19.50
N LEU A 496 14.18 -35.20 -18.22
CA LEU A 496 15.27 -36.00 -17.66
C LEU A 496 14.71 -37.36 -17.23
N HIS A 497 15.43 -38.43 -17.52
CA HIS A 497 15.06 -39.81 -17.16
C HIS A 497 15.58 -40.15 -15.76
N VAL A 498 14.93 -39.60 -14.74
CA VAL A 498 15.20 -39.89 -13.33
C VAL A 498 13.97 -40.53 -12.67
N ASP A 499 14.18 -41.19 -11.53
CA ASP A 499 13.08 -41.76 -10.77
C ASP A 499 12.20 -40.65 -10.18
N THR A 500 10.95 -40.57 -10.64
CA THR A 500 9.93 -39.63 -10.17
C THR A 500 8.77 -40.39 -9.53
N PRO A 501 8.05 -39.79 -8.55
CA PRO A 501 6.93 -40.45 -7.86
C PRO A 501 5.81 -40.92 -8.79
N ASP A 502 5.56 -40.19 -9.89
CA ASP A 502 4.51 -40.49 -10.88
C ASP A 502 5.03 -41.21 -12.13
N GLY A 503 6.32 -41.54 -12.17
CA GLY A 503 6.98 -42.19 -13.31
C GLY A 503 7.05 -41.35 -14.58
N ARG A 504 6.73 -40.05 -14.51
CA ARG A 504 6.81 -39.14 -15.67
C ARG A 504 8.20 -38.51 -15.77
N PRO A 505 8.66 -38.12 -16.97
CA PRO A 505 9.93 -37.42 -17.12
C PRO A 505 9.98 -36.14 -16.30
N LEU A 506 11.14 -35.88 -15.70
CA LEU A 506 11.39 -34.65 -14.94
C LEU A 506 11.69 -33.51 -15.92
N HIS A 507 10.80 -32.53 -16.02
CA HIS A 507 10.94 -31.44 -16.99
C HIS A 507 11.44 -30.13 -16.37
N CYS A 508 11.26 -29.94 -15.06
CA CYS A 508 11.62 -28.71 -14.37
C CYS A 508 12.40 -29.02 -13.09
N VAL A 509 13.55 -28.38 -12.91
CA VAL A 509 14.36 -28.48 -11.69
C VAL A 509 14.58 -27.07 -11.15
N VAL A 510 14.20 -26.83 -9.90
CA VAL A 510 14.39 -25.53 -9.24
C VAL A 510 15.33 -25.70 -8.06
N LEU A 511 16.56 -25.24 -8.21
CA LEU A 511 17.55 -25.28 -7.14
C LEU A 511 17.37 -24.08 -6.21
N LEU A 512 17.20 -24.32 -4.92
CA LEU A 512 17.05 -23.26 -3.89
C LEU A 512 18.23 -23.27 -2.91
N ALA A 513 18.79 -22.11 -2.61
CA ALA A 513 19.81 -21.94 -1.58
C ALA A 513 19.28 -20.96 -0.51
N THR A 514 19.17 -21.43 0.72
CA THR A 514 18.50 -20.67 1.81
C THR A 514 19.41 -20.49 3.02
N PRO A 515 19.45 -19.30 3.65
CA PRO A 515 20.20 -19.09 4.89
C PRO A 515 19.66 -19.96 6.03
N ARG A 516 20.55 -20.44 6.91
CA ARG A 516 20.19 -21.33 8.04
C ARG A 516 19.05 -20.83 8.94
N GLY A 517 18.88 -19.50 9.06
CA GLY A 517 17.81 -18.88 9.84
C GLY A 517 16.44 -18.76 9.16
N GLU A 518 16.30 -19.06 7.87
CA GLU A 518 15.10 -18.76 7.06
C GLU A 518 14.24 -19.99 6.70
N ARG A 519 14.12 -20.96 7.62
CA ARG A 519 13.39 -22.22 7.37
C ARG A 519 11.91 -22.04 7.00
N GLU A 520 11.19 -21.13 7.65
CA GLU A 520 9.77 -20.88 7.33
C GLU A 520 9.61 -20.35 5.90
N ARG A 521 10.50 -19.45 5.48
CA ARG A 521 10.54 -18.91 4.12
C ARG A 521 10.83 -20.01 3.11
N HIS A 522 11.76 -20.92 3.44
CA HIS A 522 12.10 -22.06 2.59
C HIS A 522 10.86 -22.91 2.27
N LEU A 523 10.11 -23.29 3.31
CA LEU A 523 8.89 -24.09 3.17
C LEU A 523 7.80 -23.36 2.37
N ALA A 524 7.66 -22.04 2.57
CA ALA A 524 6.69 -21.23 1.84
C ALA A 524 6.98 -21.22 0.32
N VAL A 525 8.26 -21.11 -0.07
CA VAL A 525 8.70 -21.14 -1.47
C VAL A 525 8.50 -22.52 -2.10
N LEU A 526 8.90 -23.59 -1.40
CA LEU A 526 8.65 -24.96 -1.84
C LEU A 526 7.16 -25.20 -2.14
N ALA A 527 6.29 -24.77 -1.22
CA ALA A 527 4.86 -24.92 -1.38
C ALA A 527 4.32 -24.10 -2.57
N ALA A 528 4.89 -22.93 -2.86
CA ALA A 528 4.54 -22.14 -4.05
C ALA A 528 4.93 -22.85 -5.34
N LEU A 529 6.17 -23.35 -5.44
CA LEU A 529 6.65 -24.10 -6.59
C LEU A 529 5.81 -25.36 -6.86
N ALA A 530 5.50 -26.12 -5.81
CA ALA A 530 4.68 -27.33 -5.93
C ALA A 530 3.26 -27.03 -6.46
N ARG A 531 2.63 -25.92 -6.03
CA ARG A 531 1.30 -25.53 -6.53
C ARG A 531 1.36 -25.01 -7.97
N THR A 532 2.22 -24.03 -8.23
CA THR A 532 2.22 -23.32 -9.51
C THR A 532 2.82 -24.15 -10.64
N VAL A 533 3.91 -24.88 -10.39
CA VAL A 533 4.59 -25.71 -11.40
C VAL A 533 4.20 -27.17 -11.30
N GLY A 534 4.11 -27.73 -10.08
CA GLY A 534 3.81 -29.15 -9.87
C GLY A 534 2.34 -29.54 -10.09
N ALA A 535 1.38 -28.63 -9.85
CA ALA A 535 -0.05 -28.96 -9.87
C ALA A 535 -0.87 -28.32 -11.00
N ASN A 536 -0.36 -27.30 -11.72
CA ASN A 536 -1.09 -26.64 -12.81
C ASN A 536 -0.70 -27.19 -14.19
N PRO A 537 -1.56 -27.99 -14.88
CA PRO A 537 -1.22 -28.62 -16.15
C PRO A 537 -1.01 -27.64 -17.31
N VAL A 538 -1.68 -26.47 -17.27
CA VAL A 538 -1.53 -25.43 -18.30
C VAL A 538 -0.13 -24.84 -18.22
N ILE A 539 0.33 -24.56 -17.00
CA ILE A 539 1.67 -24.02 -16.74
C ILE A 539 2.74 -25.04 -17.06
N GLN A 540 2.57 -26.30 -16.68
CA GLN A 540 3.47 -27.38 -17.10
C GLN A 540 3.62 -27.42 -18.61
N GLN A 541 2.49 -27.43 -19.34
CA GLN A 541 2.52 -27.48 -20.80
C GLN A 541 3.22 -26.26 -21.40
N GLN A 542 2.99 -25.07 -20.87
CA GLN A 542 3.65 -23.85 -21.35
C GLN A 542 5.15 -23.84 -21.02
N LEU A 543 5.52 -24.16 -19.77
CA LEU A 543 6.90 -24.21 -19.31
C LEU A 543 7.71 -25.24 -20.10
N TYR A 544 7.19 -26.45 -20.28
CA TYR A 544 7.95 -27.54 -20.93
C TYR A 544 8.15 -27.31 -22.43
N ASN A 545 7.37 -26.40 -23.02
CA ASN A 545 7.52 -25.96 -24.41
C ASN A 545 8.24 -24.61 -24.54
N ALA A 546 8.66 -24.00 -23.43
CA ALA A 546 9.34 -22.72 -23.45
C ALA A 546 10.75 -22.88 -24.03
N LYS A 547 11.09 -22.02 -25.01
CA LYS A 547 12.36 -22.10 -25.75
C LYS A 547 13.41 -21.12 -25.24
N THR A 548 13.01 -20.15 -24.44
CA THR A 548 13.90 -19.08 -23.97
C THR A 548 13.62 -18.79 -22.49
N PRO A 549 14.65 -18.37 -21.72
CA PRO A 549 14.48 -17.93 -20.33
C PRO A 549 13.42 -16.83 -20.18
N ALA A 550 13.38 -15.87 -21.11
CA ALA A 550 12.35 -14.83 -21.17
C ALA A 550 10.93 -15.38 -21.23
N HIS A 551 10.70 -16.45 -22.02
CA HIS A 551 9.36 -17.04 -22.15
C HIS A 551 8.95 -17.77 -20.86
N VAL A 552 9.88 -18.49 -20.21
CA VAL A 552 9.63 -19.09 -18.89
C VAL A 552 9.29 -18.02 -17.87
N TYR A 553 10.08 -16.95 -17.83
CA TYR A 553 9.84 -15.81 -16.95
C TYR A 553 8.45 -15.20 -17.17
N GLU A 554 8.04 -14.98 -18.42
CA GLU A 554 6.70 -14.47 -18.74
C GLU A 554 5.58 -15.41 -18.26
N ILE A 555 5.73 -16.72 -18.43
CA ILE A 555 4.73 -17.72 -17.97
C ILE A 555 4.57 -17.65 -16.46
N LEU A 556 5.68 -17.67 -15.71
CA LEU A 556 5.66 -17.58 -14.25
C LEU A 556 5.08 -16.23 -13.80
N HIS A 557 5.42 -15.12 -14.48
CA HIS A 557 4.90 -13.80 -14.16
C HIS A 557 3.38 -13.68 -14.33
N VAL A 558 2.84 -14.27 -15.40
CA VAL A 558 1.40 -14.20 -15.72
C VAL A 558 0.58 -15.05 -14.73
N GLU A 559 1.01 -16.27 -14.42
CA GLU A 559 0.28 -17.14 -13.48
C GLU A 559 0.25 -16.56 -12.07
N GLU A 560 1.39 -16.05 -11.60
CA GLU A 560 1.42 -15.36 -10.32
C GLU A 560 0.49 -14.16 -10.32
N THR A 561 0.28 -13.54 -11.49
CA THR A 561 -0.68 -12.46 -11.74
C THR A 561 -2.15 -12.91 -11.71
N GLU A 562 -2.44 -14.22 -11.87
CA GLU A 562 -3.79 -14.79 -11.87
C GLU A 562 -4.15 -15.54 -10.56
N GLU A 563 -3.20 -16.19 -9.88
CA GLU A 563 -3.40 -16.93 -8.61
C GLU A 563 -3.58 -15.99 -7.40
N ASP A 564 -4.74 -15.33 -7.30
CA ASP A 564 -5.20 -14.62 -6.10
C ASP A 564 -6.28 -15.45 -5.37
N PHE A 565 -6.07 -16.76 -5.25
CA PHE A 565 -6.95 -17.69 -4.53
C PHE A 565 -6.43 -18.03 -3.13
N ASN A 566 -7.38 -17.96 -2.20
CA ASN A 566 -7.23 -17.91 -0.75
C ASN A 566 -7.16 -19.33 -0.18
N TYR A 567 -5.98 -19.85 0.15
CA TYR A 567 -5.79 -21.25 0.63
C TYR A 567 -6.15 -21.46 2.12
N PHE A 568 -7.05 -20.66 2.69
CA PHE A 568 -7.52 -20.81 4.08
C PHE A 568 -9.04 -20.64 4.21
N LEU A 569 -9.81 -21.02 3.18
CA LEU A 569 -11.28 -21.11 3.31
C LEU A 569 -11.87 -22.46 2.91
N ASP A 570 -11.09 -23.44 2.46
CA ASP A 570 -11.57 -24.81 2.24
C ASP A 570 -10.60 -25.75 2.96
N ASP A 571 -10.94 -26.13 4.20
CA ASP A 571 -10.55 -27.38 4.90
C ASP A 571 -11.14 -27.33 6.33
N GLU A 572 -12.47 -27.25 6.42
CA GLU A 572 -13.24 -27.82 7.54
C GLU A 572 -14.28 -28.75 6.92
N ASP A 573 -13.82 -29.90 6.43
CA ASP A 573 -14.62 -31.13 6.29
C ASP A 573 -13.68 -32.31 5.94
N SER A 574 -13.01 -32.85 6.96
CA SER A 574 -12.62 -34.26 7.05
C SER A 574 -12.52 -34.67 8.51
#